data_AF-A0A0U5GUZ7-F1
#
_entry.id   AF-A0A0U5GUZ7-F1
#
_cell.length_a   1.000
_cell.length_b   1.000
_cell.length_c   1.000
_cell.angle_alpha   90.00
_cell.angle_beta   90.00
_cell.angle_gamma   90.00
#
_symmetry.space_group_name_H-M   'P 1'
#
loop_
_entity.id
_entity.type
_entity.pdbx_description
1 polymer ?
#
loop_
_entity_poly.entity_id
_entity_poly.type
_entity_poly.pdbx_seq_one_letter_code
_entity_poly.pdbx_strand_id
1 'polypeptide(L)'
;MHLPTLTLLTTSLAALGSATRFHNQFGKPGWLQDNQGTQVYIKNNGVADVGGGWGFFWVDGNVCHQNSVAFGWPADYGDVYLKSDGFLYNGGGGQISNSKLC
;
A
#
# COMPACT_ATOMS: atom_id res chain seq x y z
N MET A 1 -13.02 54.62 16.94
CA MET A 1 -13.36 53.78 15.76
C MET A 1 -12.34 52.64 15.72
N HIS A 2 -12.76 51.41 16.00
CA HIS A 2 -11.89 50.22 15.99
C HIS A 2 -12.19 49.44 14.71
N LEU A 3 -11.18 49.19 13.87
CA LEU A 3 -11.23 48.15 12.85
C LEU A 3 -10.59 46.88 13.43
N PRO A 4 -11.27 45.73 13.43
CA PRO A 4 -10.59 44.46 13.47
C PRO A 4 -10.44 43.92 12.04
N THR A 5 -9.17 43.79 11.70
CA THR A 5 -8.49 42.99 10.70
C THR A 5 -9.28 41.79 10.16
N LEU A 6 -9.34 41.73 8.83
CA LEU A 6 -9.85 40.62 8.03
C LEU A 6 -8.96 39.37 8.25
N THR A 7 -9.46 38.37 8.98
CA THR A 7 -8.75 37.09 9.12
C THR A 7 -9.00 36.25 7.88
N LEU A 8 -7.96 36.12 7.05
CA LEU A 8 -7.94 35.27 5.86
C LEU A 8 -8.01 33.80 6.30
N LEU A 9 -9.15 33.14 6.04
CA LEU A 9 -9.30 31.70 6.26
C LEU A 9 -8.45 30.97 5.21
N THR A 10 -7.28 30.50 5.61
CA THR A 10 -6.42 29.68 4.76
C THR A 10 -7.14 28.37 4.45
N THR A 11 -7.49 28.17 3.18
CA THR A 11 -7.94 26.89 2.65
C THR A 11 -6.89 25.83 2.97
N SER A 12 -7.25 24.89 3.83
CA SER A 12 -6.47 23.69 4.09
C SER A 12 -6.28 22.95 2.77
N LEU A 13 -5.05 23.00 2.24
CA LEU A 13 -4.59 22.17 1.15
C LEU A 13 -4.77 20.72 1.62
N ALA A 14 -5.76 20.01 1.07
CA ALA A 14 -5.88 18.58 1.29
C ALA A 14 -4.56 17.96 0.86
N ALA A 15 -3.82 17.40 1.80
CA ALA A 15 -2.69 16.54 1.47
C ALA A 15 -3.28 15.40 0.62
N LEU A 16 -3.04 15.46 -0.69
CA LEU A 16 -3.12 14.29 -1.56
C LEU A 16 -2.15 13.29 -0.94
N GLY A 17 -2.66 12.35 -0.14
CA GLY A 17 -1.84 11.32 0.50
C GLY A 17 -0.97 10.68 -0.57
N SER A 18 0.36 10.74 -0.39
CA SER A 18 1.29 10.18 -1.37
C SER A 18 1.02 8.69 -1.49
N ALA A 19 0.71 8.23 -2.71
CA ALA A 19 0.49 6.82 -2.98
C ALA A 19 1.64 5.95 -2.42
N THR A 20 1.29 4.81 -1.84
CA THR A 20 2.27 3.81 -1.42
C THR A 20 2.74 3.05 -2.65
N ARG A 21 4.06 2.86 -2.80
CA ARG A 21 4.65 2.04 -3.86
C ARG A 21 4.73 0.60 -3.41
N PHE A 22 3.86 -0.24 -3.93
CA PHE A 22 3.86 -1.67 -3.66
C PHE A 22 4.74 -2.41 -4.65
N HIS A 23 5.79 -3.07 -4.15
CA HIS A 23 6.72 -3.90 -4.92
C HIS A 23 6.36 -5.37 -4.72
N ASN A 24 6.01 -6.06 -5.80
CA ASN A 24 5.77 -7.51 -5.76
C ASN A 24 7.08 -8.26 -6.01
N GLN A 25 7.71 -8.79 -4.96
CA GLN A 25 8.91 -9.64 -5.03
C GLN A 25 8.63 -11.06 -4.52
N PHE A 26 7.35 -11.48 -4.54
CA PHE A 26 6.94 -12.78 -4.04
C PHE A 26 7.47 -13.95 -4.88
N GLY A 27 7.78 -13.70 -6.16
CA GLY A 27 8.15 -14.74 -7.12
C GLY A 27 7.01 -15.14 -8.05
N LYS A 28 5.81 -14.59 -7.88
CA LYS A 28 4.62 -14.82 -8.73
C LYS A 28 3.91 -13.50 -9.04
N PRO A 29 3.29 -13.36 -10.23
CA PRO A 29 2.38 -12.26 -10.46
C PRO A 29 1.12 -12.41 -9.59
N GLY A 30 0.48 -11.29 -9.29
CA GLY A 30 -0.77 -11.30 -8.52
C GLY A 30 -1.56 -10.02 -8.73
N TRP A 31 -2.68 -9.95 -8.05
CA TRP A 31 -3.55 -8.78 -8.01
C TRP A 31 -3.49 -8.16 -6.62
N LEU A 32 -3.55 -6.83 -6.59
CA LEU A 32 -3.63 -6.03 -5.39
C LEU A 32 -4.88 -5.16 -5.46
N GLN A 33 -5.75 -5.28 -4.46
CA GLN A 33 -6.83 -4.33 -4.24
C GLN A 33 -6.45 -3.40 -3.09
N ASP A 34 -6.50 -2.09 -3.31
CA ASP A 34 -6.22 -1.10 -2.27
C ASP A 34 -7.48 -0.69 -1.48
N ASN A 35 -7.28 0.22 -0.53
CA ASN A 35 -8.34 0.76 0.32
C ASN A 35 -9.43 1.57 -0.41
N GLN A 36 -9.18 1.98 -1.66
CA GLN A 36 -10.14 2.68 -2.51
C GLN A 36 -10.94 1.72 -3.40
N GLY A 37 -10.62 0.42 -3.35
CA GLY A 37 -11.21 -0.59 -4.22
C GLY A 37 -10.52 -0.67 -5.58
N THR A 38 -9.42 0.06 -5.80
CA THR A 38 -8.63 -0.02 -7.03
C THR A 38 -7.96 -1.38 -7.09
N GLN A 39 -8.17 -2.11 -8.19
CA GLN A 39 -7.51 -3.39 -8.43
C GLN A 39 -6.42 -3.22 -9.47
N VAL A 40 -5.21 -3.65 -9.13
CA VAL A 40 -4.02 -3.55 -9.99
C VAL A 40 -3.40 -4.93 -10.14
N TYR A 41 -3.14 -5.34 -11.38
CA TYR A 41 -2.32 -6.51 -11.67
C TYR A 41 -0.84 -6.14 -11.57
N ILE A 42 -0.09 -6.86 -10.75
CA ILE A 42 1.33 -6.62 -10.51
C ILE A 42 2.13 -7.87 -10.90
N LYS A 43 2.93 -7.75 -11.97
CA LYS A 43 3.86 -8.80 -12.38
C LYS A 43 4.87 -9.11 -11.27
N ASN A 44 5.51 -10.29 -11.32
CA ASN A 44 6.64 -10.55 -10.45
C ASN A 44 7.77 -9.52 -10.71
N ASN A 45 8.36 -8.99 -9.64
CA ASN A 45 9.25 -7.84 -9.61
C ASN A 45 8.64 -6.53 -10.15
N GLY A 46 7.32 -6.47 -10.27
CA GLY A 46 6.58 -5.26 -10.67
C GLY A 46 6.32 -4.32 -9.50
N VAL A 47 5.97 -3.08 -9.83
CA VAL A 47 5.66 -2.02 -8.87
C VAL A 47 4.34 -1.37 -9.26
N ALA A 48 3.52 -0.98 -8.28
CA ALA A 48 2.32 -0.21 -8.49
C ALA A 48 2.15 0.85 -7.39
N ASP A 49 1.69 2.04 -7.77
CA ASP A 49 1.21 3.05 -6.84
C ASP A 49 -0.21 2.68 -6.39
N VAL A 50 -0.42 2.58 -5.08
CA VAL A 50 -1.70 2.24 -4.47
C VAL A 50 -2.06 3.19 -3.33
N GLY A 51 -3.34 3.24 -2.98
CA GLY A 51 -3.80 3.93 -1.79
C GLY A 51 -3.09 3.45 -0.50
N GLY A 52 -3.02 4.33 0.49
CA GLY A 52 -2.42 4.02 1.80
C GLY A 52 -3.37 3.27 2.73
N GLY A 53 -2.84 2.68 3.81
CA GLY A 53 -3.64 2.09 4.89
C GLY A 53 -3.71 0.57 4.86
N TRP A 54 -4.10 -0.01 3.72
CA TRP A 54 -4.16 -1.46 3.55
C TRP A 54 -4.24 -1.86 2.08
N GLY A 55 -3.92 -3.13 1.81
CA GLY A 55 -4.19 -3.78 0.54
C GLY A 55 -4.41 -5.28 0.68
N PHE A 56 -5.31 -5.82 -0.13
CA PHE A 56 -5.56 -7.25 -0.25
C PHE A 56 -4.85 -7.78 -1.49
N PHE A 57 -3.92 -8.71 -1.30
CA PHE A 57 -3.12 -9.29 -2.37
C PHE A 57 -3.50 -10.76 -2.58
N TRP A 58 -3.61 -11.20 -3.82
CA TRP A 58 -3.82 -12.61 -4.16
C TRP A 58 -3.08 -13.01 -5.43
N VAL A 59 -2.72 -14.28 -5.51
CA VAL A 59 -2.12 -14.89 -6.71
C VAL A 59 -3.08 -15.91 -7.32
N ASP A 60 -3.07 -16.00 -8.64
CA ASP A 60 -3.87 -16.99 -9.35
C ASP A 60 -3.25 -18.39 -9.21
N GLY A 61 -4.10 -19.38 -8.93
CA GLY A 61 -3.73 -20.79 -8.86
C GLY A 61 -3.41 -21.30 -7.45
N ASN A 62 -3.27 -22.63 -7.34
CA ASN A 62 -2.98 -23.31 -6.07
C ASN A 62 -1.46 -23.29 -5.78
N VAL A 63 -0.92 -22.11 -5.43
CA VAL A 63 0.51 -21.93 -5.14
C VAL A 63 0.87 -22.50 -3.76
N CYS A 64 -0.01 -22.30 -2.79
CA CYS A 64 0.06 -22.84 -1.45
C CYS A 64 -1.36 -22.92 -0.84
N HIS A 65 -1.47 -23.35 0.41
CA HIS A 65 -2.77 -23.47 1.09
C HIS A 65 -3.51 -22.13 1.24
N GLN A 66 -2.79 -21.01 1.30
CA GLN A 66 -3.34 -19.66 1.39
C GLN A 66 -2.77 -18.73 0.31
N ASN A 67 -3.48 -18.61 -0.82
CA ASN A 67 -3.06 -17.83 -1.99
C ASN A 67 -3.50 -16.35 -1.95
N SER A 68 -3.99 -15.88 -0.80
CA SER A 68 -4.39 -14.49 -0.60
C SER A 68 -4.14 -14.01 0.84
N VAL A 69 -3.91 -12.71 0.99
CA VAL A 69 -3.58 -12.10 2.27
C VAL A 69 -3.97 -10.62 2.27
N ALA A 70 -4.40 -10.13 3.42
CA ALA A 70 -4.55 -8.70 3.67
C ALA A 70 -3.31 -8.19 4.41
N PHE A 71 -2.78 -7.07 3.96
CA PHE A 71 -1.69 -6.36 4.61
C PHE A 71 -2.14 -4.97 5.04
N GLY A 72 -1.61 -4.51 6.16
CA GLY A 72 -1.80 -3.14 6.63
C GLY A 72 -0.47 -2.40 6.64
N TRP A 73 -0.52 -1.09 6.37
CA TRP A 73 0.59 -0.15 6.51
C TRP A 73 0.00 1.23 6.85
N PRO A 74 0.73 2.11 7.54
CA PRO A 74 0.27 3.50 7.72
C PRO A 74 -0.08 4.17 6.39
N ALA A 75 -0.97 5.16 6.39
CA ALA A 75 -1.16 5.99 5.20
C ALA A 75 0.17 6.64 4.81
N ASP A 76 0.42 6.78 3.50
CA ASP A 76 1.60 7.47 2.96
C ASP A 76 2.96 6.87 3.36
N TYR A 77 3.03 5.53 3.42
CA TYR A 77 4.20 4.81 3.97
C TYR A 77 5.46 4.80 3.07
N GLY A 78 5.36 5.31 1.84
CA GLY A 78 6.42 5.22 0.84
C GLY A 78 6.44 3.85 0.17
N ASP A 79 7.54 3.10 0.30
CA ASP A 79 7.70 1.78 -0.35
C ASP A 79 7.39 0.62 0.58
N VAL A 80 6.62 -0.35 0.07
CA VAL A 80 6.40 -1.65 0.69
C VAL A 80 6.75 -2.78 -0.27
N TYR A 81 7.29 -3.87 0.25
CA TYR A 81 7.82 -4.98 -0.54
C TYR A 81 7.22 -6.28 -0.05
N LEU A 82 6.45 -6.95 -0.90
CA LEU A 82 6.05 -8.33 -0.67
C LEU A 82 7.23 -9.22 -1.07
N LYS A 83 7.90 -9.85 -0.10
CA LYS A 83 9.08 -10.68 -0.35
C LYS A 83 8.69 -12.14 -0.61
N SER A 84 9.66 -12.94 -1.04
CA SER A 84 9.48 -14.36 -1.39
C SER A 84 9.10 -15.27 -0.21
N ASP A 85 9.26 -14.78 1.02
CA ASP A 85 8.82 -15.46 2.24
C ASP A 85 7.33 -15.20 2.57
N GLY A 86 6.63 -14.41 1.75
CA GLY A 86 5.22 -14.11 1.90
C GLY A 86 4.91 -12.90 2.78
N PHE A 87 5.90 -12.31 3.45
CA PHE A 87 5.70 -11.16 4.34
C PHE A 87 5.90 -9.83 3.61
N LEU A 88 5.30 -8.78 4.19
CA LEU A 88 5.48 -7.40 3.75
C LEU A 88 6.60 -6.73 4.54
N TYR A 89 7.45 -6.00 3.83
CA TYR A 89 8.60 -5.28 4.36
C TYR A 89 8.56 -3.80 3.96
N ASN A 90 9.18 -2.94 4.75
CA ASN A 90 9.40 -1.53 4.42
C ASN A 90 10.67 -1.32 3.57
N GLY A 91 10.90 -0.10 3.08
CA GLY A 91 12.10 0.27 2.32
C GLY A 91 13.44 0.13 3.05
N GLY A 92 13.42 0.05 4.38
CA GLY A 92 14.61 -0.24 5.19
C GLY A 92 14.90 -1.74 5.36
N GLY A 93 14.04 -2.63 4.83
CA GLY A 93 14.16 -4.08 4.98
C GLY A 93 13.60 -4.64 6.28
N GLY A 94 12.88 -3.84 7.07
CA GLY A 94 12.16 -4.33 8.26
C GLY A 94 10.81 -4.93 7.88
N GLN A 95 10.48 -6.10 8.43
CA GLN A 95 9.16 -6.71 8.28
C GLN A 95 8.09 -5.84 8.96
N ILE A 96 6.96 -5.63 8.30
CA ILE A 96 5.85 -4.82 8.79
C ILE A 96 4.52 -5.58 8.86
N SER A 97 4.39 -6.74 8.23
CA SER A 97 3.20 -7.59 8.37
C SER A 97 3.40 -8.73 9.36
N ASN A 98 2.32 -9.12 10.05
CA ASN A 98 2.23 -10.38 10.81
C ASN A 98 1.54 -11.48 10.00
N SER A 99 0.78 -11.11 8.98
CA SER A 99 0.19 -12.02 8.01
C SER A 99 1.17 -12.30 6.88
N LYS A 100 1.08 -13.50 6.30
CA LYS A 100 1.90 -13.95 5.19
C LYS A 100 1.05 -14.54 4.06
N LEU A 101 1.53 -14.33 2.84
CA LEU A 101 1.09 -15.06 1.66
C LEU A 101 1.93 -16.32 1.53
N CYS A 102 1.32 -17.49 1.79
CA CYS A 102 2.07 -18.72 2.01
C CYS A 102 3.03 -18.64 3.21
#